data_AF-A0A091F479-F1
#
_entry.id   AF-A0A091F479-F1
#
_cell.length_a   1.000
_cell.length_b   1.000
_cell.length_c   1.000
_cell.angle_alpha   90.00
_cell.angle_beta   90.00
_cell.angle_gamma   90.00
#
_symmetry.space_group_name_H-M   'P 1'
#
loop_
_entity.id
_entity.type
_entity.pdbx_description
1 polymer ?
#
loop_
_entity_poly.entity_id
_entity_poly.type
_entity_poly.pdbx_seq_one_letter_code
_entity_poly.pdbx_strand_id
1 'polypeptide(L)'
;LYLSDLQLMERKVLLFLPYSPVDQERHVISLALSGEPWVCPVLALRSYLTARSQLEGPLFVHSSFRTVTKREFLAVLRCALRLLGLCPEQYGVHSFWLGTAVTAARCGYPGEDVTRLARWPCMTP
;
A
#
# COMPACT_ATOMS: atom_id res chain seq x y z
N LEU A 1 -6.17 -1.50 9.40
CA LEU A 1 -5.74 -0.16 8.96
C LEU A 1 -6.95 0.76 8.95
N TYR A 2 -6.99 1.65 9.93
CA TYR A 2 -8.02 2.64 10.16
C TYR A 2 -7.49 4.04 9.80
N LEU A 3 -8.38 5.01 9.72
CA LEU A 3 -8.00 6.41 9.52
C LEU A 3 -7.11 6.93 10.67
N SER A 4 -7.42 6.52 11.90
CA SER A 4 -6.59 6.77 13.09
C SER A 4 -5.15 6.23 13.00
N ASP A 5 -4.90 5.24 12.13
CA ASP A 5 -3.57 4.66 11.91
C ASP A 5 -2.73 5.47 10.91
N LEU A 6 -3.29 6.54 10.33
CA LEU A 6 -2.64 7.36 9.31
C LEU A 6 -2.25 8.73 9.89
N GLN A 7 -0.98 9.09 9.76
CA GLN A 7 -0.50 10.45 9.99
C GLN A 7 0.02 11.05 8.70
N LEU A 8 -0.75 11.99 8.14
CA LEU A 8 -0.38 12.75 6.96
C LEU A 8 0.47 13.98 7.37
N MET A 9 1.68 14.08 6.82
CA MET A 9 2.56 15.24 6.99
C MET A 9 2.75 15.97 5.66
N GLU A 10 3.56 17.04 5.66
CA GLU A 10 3.78 17.84 4.46
C GLU A 10 4.47 17.06 3.32
N ARG A 11 5.47 16.23 3.66
CA ARG A 11 6.31 15.52 2.68
C ARG A 11 6.31 14.00 2.82
N LYS A 12 5.56 13.47 3.78
CA LYS A 12 5.50 12.04 4.05
C LYS A 12 4.16 11.65 4.65
N VAL A 13 3.84 10.37 4.57
CA VAL A 13 2.74 9.72 5.28
C VAL A 13 3.30 8.62 6.14
N LEU A 14 2.85 8.54 7.39
CA LEU A 14 3.12 7.43 8.27
C LEU A 14 1.86 6.58 8.41
N LEU A 15 2.00 5.27 8.26
CA LEU A 15 0.97 4.28 8.50
C LEU A 15 1.42 3.38 9.65
N PHE A 16 0.68 3.40 10.75
CA PHE A 16 0.93 2.58 11.92
C PHE A 16 0.18 1.27 11.77
N LEU A 17 0.89 0.18 11.54
CA LEU A 17 0.25 -1.13 11.43
C LEU A 17 -0.06 -1.69 12.83
N PRO A 18 -1.23 -2.31 13.01
CA PRO A 18 -1.56 -2.99 14.25
C PRO A 18 -0.57 -4.14 14.52
N TYR A 19 -0.49 -4.50 15.79
CA TYR A 19 0.40 -5.53 16.32
C TYR A 19 0.21 -6.87 15.58
N SER A 20 1.30 -7.49 15.14
CA SER A 20 1.27 -8.86 14.62
C SER A 20 1.48 -9.81 15.80
N PRO A 21 0.67 -10.86 16.00
CA PRO A 21 0.86 -11.81 17.10
C PRO A 21 2.23 -12.52 17.07
N VAL A 22 2.95 -12.46 15.95
CA VAL A 22 4.29 -13.06 15.75
C VAL A 22 5.43 -12.09 16.09
N ASP A 23 5.17 -10.78 16.14
CA ASP A 23 6.23 -9.78 16.30
C ASP A 23 5.78 -8.66 17.27
N GLN A 24 6.54 -8.49 18.35
CA GLN A 24 6.21 -7.56 19.44
C GLN A 24 6.33 -6.08 19.06
N GLU A 25 6.77 -5.77 17.83
CA GLU A 25 6.99 -4.42 17.36
C GLU A 25 5.82 -3.84 16.55
N ARG A 26 5.44 -2.60 16.90
CA ARG A 26 4.49 -1.80 16.12
C ARG A 26 5.20 -1.31 14.85
N HIS A 27 4.85 -1.89 13.72
CA HIS A 27 5.47 -1.55 12.45
C HIS A 27 4.94 -0.23 11.89
N VAL A 28 5.85 0.64 11.46
CA VAL A 28 5.49 1.89 10.77
C VAL A 28 5.92 1.80 9.31
N ILE A 29 4.99 2.05 8.38
CA ILE A 29 5.31 2.29 6.97
C ILE A 29 5.43 3.79 6.77
N SER A 30 6.57 4.24 6.27
CA SER A 30 6.80 5.63 5.88
C SER A 30 6.78 5.74 4.35
N LEU A 31 5.82 6.49 3.81
CA LEU A 31 5.71 6.81 2.39
C LEU A 31 6.19 8.24 2.16
N ALA A 32 7.15 8.43 1.27
CA ALA A 32 7.71 9.74 0.94
C ALA A 32 7.13 10.29 -0.38
N LEU A 33 7.35 11.60 -0.62
CA LEU A 33 7.12 12.18 -1.93
C LEU A 33 7.92 11.44 -3.01
N SER A 34 7.33 11.29 -4.18
CA SER A 34 7.99 10.81 -5.40
C SER A 34 8.20 11.99 -6.34
N GLY A 35 9.25 11.92 -7.16
CA GLY A 35 9.52 12.92 -8.19
C GLY A 35 8.47 12.92 -9.31
N GLU A 36 7.68 11.86 -9.41
CA GLU A 36 6.63 11.62 -10.40
C GLU A 36 5.25 11.81 -9.75
N PRO A 37 4.58 12.96 -9.94
CA PRO A 37 3.36 13.28 -9.20
C PRO A 37 2.22 12.28 -9.39
N TRP A 38 2.11 11.64 -10.56
CA TRP A 38 1.02 10.71 -10.91
C TRP A 38 1.14 9.35 -10.23
N VAL A 39 2.32 8.98 -9.70
CA VAL A 39 2.54 7.78 -8.89
C VAL A 39 2.89 8.11 -7.44
N CYS A 40 2.82 9.38 -7.05
CA CYS A 40 3.23 9.80 -5.72
C CYS A 40 2.21 9.33 -4.65
N PRO A 41 2.63 8.50 -3.67
CA PRO A 41 1.72 7.98 -2.67
C PRO A 41 1.18 9.06 -1.72
N VAL A 42 1.98 10.09 -1.42
CA VAL A 42 1.56 11.21 -0.56
C VAL A 42 0.46 12.02 -1.25
N LEU A 43 0.63 12.33 -2.54
CA LEU A 43 -0.37 13.08 -3.31
C LEU A 43 -1.64 12.23 -3.51
N ALA A 44 -1.50 10.96 -3.87
CA ALA A 44 -2.62 10.04 -4.01
C ALA A 44 -3.44 9.93 -2.71
N LEU A 45 -2.78 9.78 -1.57
CA LEU A 45 -3.47 9.73 -0.27
C LEU A 45 -4.13 11.07 0.07
N ARG A 46 -3.49 12.21 -0.20
CA ARG A 46 -4.13 13.52 -0.02
C ARG A 46 -5.41 13.66 -0.84
N SER A 47 -5.33 13.38 -2.13
CA SER A 47 -6.49 13.44 -3.03
C SER A 47 -7.60 12.48 -2.62
N TYR A 48 -7.24 11.30 -2.11
CA TYR A 48 -8.21 10.36 -1.58
C TYR A 48 -8.87 10.88 -0.29
N LEU A 49 -8.08 11.40 0.65
CA LEU A 49 -8.58 11.94 1.93
C LEU A 49 -9.48 13.16 1.76
N THR A 50 -9.25 13.99 0.73
CA THR A 50 -10.15 15.10 0.41
C THR A 50 -11.47 14.64 -0.21
N ALA A 51 -11.49 13.50 -0.90
CA ALA A 51 -12.67 12.97 -1.56
C ALA A 51 -13.53 12.05 -0.66
N ARG A 52 -12.91 11.32 0.28
CA ARG A 52 -13.66 10.46 1.21
C ARG A 52 -14.34 11.26 2.31
N SER A 53 -15.32 10.65 2.98
CA SER A 53 -15.88 11.21 4.21
C SER A 53 -14.80 11.28 5.31
N GLN A 54 -14.89 12.33 6.14
CA GLN A 54 -14.02 12.51 7.31
C GLN A 54 -14.47 11.67 8.52
N LEU A 55 -15.38 10.72 8.30
CA LEU A 55 -15.84 9.82 9.36
C LEU A 55 -14.73 8.83 9.71
N GLU A 56 -14.56 8.61 11.01
CA GLU A 56 -13.62 7.63 11.56
C GLU A 56 -14.02 6.20 11.20
N GLY A 57 -13.02 5.38 10.90
CA GLY A 57 -13.24 4.01 10.44
C GLY A 57 -12.11 3.49 9.56
N PRO A 58 -12.35 2.44 8.77
CA PRO A 58 -11.36 1.87 7.86
C PRO A 58 -10.74 2.91 6.93
N LEU A 59 -9.45 2.80 6.63
CA LEU A 59 -8.77 3.79 5.78
C LEU A 59 -9.27 3.78 4.34
N PHE A 60 -9.63 2.61 3.79
CA PHE A 60 -10.16 2.52 2.43
C PHE A 60 -11.63 2.16 2.47
N VAL A 61 -12.48 3.14 2.14
CA VAL A 61 -13.93 3.04 2.08
C VAL A 61 -14.46 3.54 0.73
N HIS A 62 -15.61 2.99 0.34
CA HIS A 62 -16.45 3.52 -0.73
C HIS A 62 -17.17 4.80 -0.28
N SER A 63 -17.80 5.53 -1.20
CA SER A 63 -18.63 6.70 -0.87
C SER A 63 -19.80 6.37 0.07
N SER A 64 -20.27 5.12 0.05
CA SER A 64 -21.27 4.58 1.00
C SER A 64 -20.70 4.24 2.38
N PHE A 65 -19.44 4.56 2.65
CA PHE A 65 -18.71 4.26 3.88
C PHE A 65 -18.45 2.76 4.16
N ARG A 66 -18.75 1.87 3.20
CA ARG A 66 -18.37 0.46 3.29
C ARG A 66 -16.88 0.29 3.04
N THR A 67 -16.21 -0.53 3.84
CA THR A 67 -14.81 -0.92 3.65
C THR A 67 -14.57 -1.52 2.27
N VAL A 68 -13.48 -1.11 1.62
CA VAL A 68 -13.01 -1.72 0.38
C VAL A 68 -12.45 -3.11 0.69
N THR A 69 -12.97 -4.12 0.01
CA THR A 69 -12.52 -5.51 0.15
C THR A 69 -11.35 -5.82 -0.79
N LYS A 70 -10.59 -6.88 -0.47
CA LYS A 70 -9.55 -7.41 -1.36
C LYS A 70 -10.09 -7.74 -2.76
N ARG A 71 -11.31 -8.29 -2.85
CA ARG A 71 -11.96 -8.62 -4.13
C ARG A 71 -12.25 -7.37 -4.95
N GLU A 72 -12.77 -6.32 -4.33
CA GLU A 72 -13.06 -5.05 -5.01
C GLU A 72 -11.77 -4.36 -5.48
N PHE A 73 -10.74 -4.32 -4.63
CA PHE A 73 -9.42 -3.81 -5.02
C PHE A 73 -8.85 -4.58 -6.24
N LEU A 74 -8.89 -5.91 -6.19
CA LEU A 74 -8.41 -6.74 -7.31
C LEU A 74 -9.25 -6.55 -8.57
N ALA A 75 -10.54 -6.25 -8.46
CA ALA A 75 -11.37 -5.96 -9.63
C ALA A 75 -10.91 -4.67 -10.34
N VAL A 76 -10.61 -3.62 -9.57
CA VAL A 76 -10.05 -2.36 -10.11
C VAL A 76 -8.68 -2.60 -10.73
N LEU A 77 -7.80 -3.32 -10.04
CA LEU A 77 -6.46 -3.67 -10.56
C LEU A 77 -6.55 -4.44 -11.88
N ARG A 78 -7.39 -5.47 -11.95
CA ARG A 78 -7.57 -6.27 -13.17
C ARG A 78 -8.12 -5.44 -14.32
N CYS A 79 -9.01 -4.49 -14.05
CA CYS A 79 -9.49 -3.55 -15.06
C CYS A 79 -8.33 -2.71 -15.61
N ALA A 80 -7.52 -2.11 -14.74
CA ALA A 80 -6.36 -1.31 -15.13
C ALA A 80 -5.34 -2.13 -15.95
N LEU A 81 -5.05 -3.37 -15.55
CA LEU A 81 -4.15 -4.27 -16.28
C LEU A 81 -4.66 -4.56 -17.71
N ARG A 82 -5.97 -4.81 -17.87
CA ARG A 82 -6.55 -5.01 -19.21
C ARG A 82 -6.42 -3.79 -20.09
N LEU A 83 -6.65 -2.59 -19.54
CA LEU A 83 -6.47 -1.34 -20.28
C LEU A 83 -5.03 -1.11 -20.74
N LEU A 84 -4.06 -1.67 -20.01
CA LEU A 84 -2.64 -1.67 -20.38
C LEU A 84 -2.25 -2.82 -21.33
N GLY A 85 -3.20 -3.68 -21.76
CA GLY A 85 -2.94 -4.83 -22.60
C GLY A 85 -2.23 -6.00 -21.89
N LEU A 86 -2.23 -6.01 -20.55
CA LEU A 86 -1.60 -7.05 -19.74
C LEU A 86 -2.61 -8.15 -19.38
N CYS A 87 -2.13 -9.39 -19.21
CA CYS A 87 -2.94 -10.54 -18.77
C CYS A 87 -3.18 -10.51 -17.25
N PRO A 88 -4.37 -10.15 -16.75
CA PRO A 88 -4.57 -9.92 -15.32
C PRO A 88 -4.46 -11.17 -14.46
N GLU A 89 -4.57 -12.35 -15.05
CA GLU A 89 -4.44 -13.65 -14.39
C GLU A 89 -3.00 -13.89 -13.90
N GLN A 90 -2.03 -13.19 -14.47
CA GLN A 90 -0.61 -13.24 -14.08
C GLN A 90 -0.26 -12.30 -12.93
N TYR A 91 -1.22 -11.48 -12.47
CA TYR A 91 -1.00 -10.48 -11.43
C TYR A 91 -1.91 -10.72 -10.23
N GLY A 92 -1.36 -10.49 -9.04
CA GLY A 92 -2.09 -10.55 -7.79
C GLY A 92 -1.48 -9.63 -6.75
N VAL A 93 -1.95 -9.76 -5.51
CA VAL A 93 -1.40 -8.98 -4.38
C VAL A 93 0.10 -9.27 -4.19
N HIS A 94 0.53 -10.52 -4.43
CA HIS A 94 1.94 -10.92 -4.36
C HIS A 94 2.82 -10.22 -5.40
N SER A 95 2.25 -9.74 -6.51
CA SER A 95 3.00 -8.99 -7.53
C SER A 95 3.51 -7.65 -6.99
N PHE A 96 2.79 -7.00 -6.07
CA PHE A 96 3.27 -5.79 -5.40
C PHE A 96 4.45 -6.10 -4.47
N TRP A 97 4.33 -7.19 -3.70
CA TRP A 97 5.41 -7.68 -2.84
C TRP A 97 6.68 -7.97 -3.65
N LEU A 98 6.55 -8.78 -4.71
CA LEU A 98 7.67 -9.15 -5.58
C LEU A 98 8.25 -7.90 -6.28
N GLY A 99 7.38 -6.98 -6.72
CA GLY A 99 7.78 -5.70 -7.30
C GLY A 99 8.65 -4.88 -6.35
N THR A 100 8.29 -4.81 -5.07
CA THR A 100 9.12 -4.15 -4.03
C THR A 100 10.49 -4.83 -3.90
N ALA A 101 10.52 -6.17 -3.78
CA ALA A 101 11.77 -6.91 -3.64
C ALA A 101 12.70 -6.71 -4.84
N VAL A 102 12.17 -6.85 -6.06
CA VAL A 102 12.91 -6.67 -7.31
C VAL A 102 13.40 -5.23 -7.45
N THR A 103 12.57 -4.23 -7.12
CA THR A 103 12.94 -2.81 -7.21
C THR A 103 14.04 -2.47 -6.21
N ALA A 104 13.94 -2.92 -4.96
CA ALA A 104 14.97 -2.72 -3.95
C ALA A 104 16.30 -3.37 -4.38
N ALA A 105 16.27 -4.61 -4.87
CA ALA A 105 17.47 -5.27 -5.38
C ALA A 105 18.10 -4.51 -6.57
N ARG A 106 17.28 -4.03 -7.53
CA ARG A 106 17.74 -3.23 -8.67
C ARG A 106 18.35 -1.90 -8.27
N CYS A 107 17.85 -1.29 -7.20
CA CYS A 107 18.42 -0.06 -6.63
C CYS A 107 19.69 -0.31 -5.79
N GLY A 108 20.19 -1.55 -5.70
CA GLY A 108 21.45 -1.87 -5.03
C GLY A 108 21.35 -1.96 -3.50
N TYR A 109 20.15 -2.13 -2.95
CA TYR A 109 19.99 -2.37 -1.52
C TYR A 109 20.60 -3.72 -1.12
N PRO A 110 21.24 -3.83 0.07
CA PRO A 110 21.73 -5.10 0.57
C PRO A 110 20.57 -6.08 0.82
N GLY A 111 20.85 -7.39 0.80
CA GLY A 111 19.81 -8.43 0.90
C GLY A 111 18.93 -8.33 2.17
N GLU A 112 19.51 -7.90 3.29
CA GLU A 112 18.78 -7.66 4.54
C GLU A 112 17.77 -6.52 4.39
N ASP A 113 18.15 -5.42 3.72
CA ASP A 113 17.26 -4.30 3.44
C ASP A 113 16.19 -4.65 2.41
N VAL A 114 16.52 -5.43 1.38
CA VAL A 114 15.52 -5.94 0.42
C VAL A 114 14.47 -6.78 1.16
N THR A 115 14.92 -7.67 2.04
CA THR A 115 14.06 -8.52 2.86
C THR A 115 13.18 -7.68 3.77
N ARG A 116 13.74 -6.67 4.44
CA ARG A 116 13.02 -5.74 5.32
C ARG A 116 12.00 -4.88 4.56
N LEU A 117 12.38 -4.29 3.43
CA LEU A 117 11.52 -3.44 2.59
C LEU A 117 10.37 -4.23 1.96
N ALA A 118 10.69 -5.44 1.47
CA ALA A 118 9.68 -6.35 0.95
C ALA A 118 8.87 -7.03 2.06
N ARG A 119 9.27 -6.92 3.34
CA ARG A 119 8.65 -7.65 4.46
C ARG A 119 8.63 -9.16 4.20
N TRP A 120 9.75 -9.70 3.73
CA TRP A 120 9.92 -11.12 3.43
C TRP A 120 10.55 -11.89 4.61
N PRO A 121 10.18 -13.17 4.83
CA PRO A 121 8.99 -13.82 4.30
C PRO A 121 7.77 -13.21 4.97
N CYS A 122 6.79 -12.78 4.18
CA CYS A 122 5.48 -12.45 4.71
C CYS A 122 4.78 -13.79 4.99
N MET A 123 5.21 -14.49 6.05
CA MET A 123 4.52 -15.67 6.56
C MET A 123 3.22 -15.17 7.19
N THR A 124 2.20 -14.94 6.38
CA THR A 124 0.82 -14.99 6.87
C THR A 124 0.38 -16.44 6.75
N PRO A 125 0.10 -17.15 7.86
CA PRO A 125 -0.67 -18.38 7.79
C PRO A 125 -2.07 -18.12 7.20
#